data_AF-A0A0R3S500-F1
#
_entry.id   AF-A0A0R3S500-F1
#
_cell.length_a   1.000
_cell.length_b   1.000
_cell.length_c   1.000
_cell.angle_alpha   90.00
_cell.angle_beta   90.00
_cell.angle_gamma   90.00
#
_symmetry.space_group_name_H-M   'P 1'
#
loop_
_entity.id
_entity.type
_entity.pdbx_description
1 polymer ?
#
loop_
_entity_poly.entity_id
_entity_poly.type
_entity_poly.pdbx_seq_one_letter_code
_entity_poly.pdbx_strand_id
1 'polypeptide(L)'
;MNANSRKTLPVLILSILYYAVGSSFSNRQRTYASLGLLAGAIGDYMITRPSDGLFFGAACFSVGHIFYLFTFTHRIGDLCLPLLFIVILISLVIFYAILALLLIVHPIASAIMITYSFLLSTCVVFSGSLYIHGGPYDRPRQFNNLLRFLGFLLFYLSDSALIIHHVGIAVPVAEKLILSTYFIAQYLILCGSSLSLSSSSSSLSSSSSSCCYCSYQVQQKSRK
;
A
#
# COMPACT_ATOMS: atom_id res chain seq x y z
N MET A 1 -3.57 29.95 5.20
CA MET A 1 -3.14 28.63 4.67
C MET A 1 -3.95 28.31 3.43
N ASN A 2 -3.29 28.18 2.27
CA ASN A 2 -3.96 27.86 1.01
C ASN A 2 -4.66 26.50 1.10
N ALA A 3 -5.80 26.32 0.44
CA ALA A 3 -6.55 25.06 0.51
C ALA A 3 -5.70 23.84 0.12
N ASN A 4 -4.72 24.04 -0.75
CA ASN A 4 -3.79 23.03 -1.23
C ASN A 4 -2.85 22.50 -0.12
N SER A 5 -2.45 23.34 0.84
CA SER A 5 -1.55 22.92 1.92
C SER A 5 -2.22 22.02 2.95
N ARG A 6 -3.57 22.06 3.06
CA ARG A 6 -4.32 21.22 4.02
C ARG A 6 -4.39 19.76 3.59
N LYS A 7 -4.32 19.48 2.29
CA LYS A 7 -4.40 18.12 1.74
C LYS A 7 -3.04 17.42 1.73
N THR A 8 -1.96 18.17 1.52
CA THR A 8 -0.60 17.62 1.38
C THR A 8 0.15 17.44 2.69
N LEU A 9 -0.10 18.30 3.68
CA LEU A 9 0.64 18.30 4.95
C LEU A 9 0.60 16.98 5.71
N PRO A 10 -0.56 16.31 5.88
CA PRO A 10 -0.62 15.07 6.65
C PRO A 10 0.28 13.96 6.07
N VAL A 11 0.29 13.81 4.75
CA VAL A 11 1.10 12.78 4.05
C VAL A 11 2.58 13.11 4.12
N LEU A 12 2.94 14.39 3.95
CA LEU A 12 4.33 14.83 4.05
C LEU A 12 4.87 14.63 5.47
N ILE A 13 4.09 15.00 6.49
CA ILE A 13 4.44 14.78 7.90
C ILE A 13 4.59 13.28 8.16
N LEU A 14 3.68 12.46 7.65
CA LEU A 14 3.74 11.01 7.81
C LEU A 14 4.99 10.40 7.14
N SER A 15 5.38 10.89 5.96
CA SER A 15 6.62 10.48 5.27
C SER A 15 7.86 10.79 6.12
N ILE A 16 7.95 12.03 6.62
CA ILE A 16 9.08 12.49 7.43
C ILE A 16 9.14 11.72 8.75
N LEU A 17 8.01 11.55 9.45
CA LEU A 17 7.94 10.81 10.71
C LEU A 17 8.35 9.34 10.52
N TYR A 18 7.88 8.70 9.45
CA TYR A 18 8.23 7.31 9.19
C TYR A 18 9.72 7.13 8.87
N TYR A 19 10.30 8.08 8.11
CA TYR A 19 11.72 8.07 7.81
C TYR A 19 12.59 8.35 9.06
N ALA A 20 12.21 9.35 9.85
CA ALA A 20 12.99 9.82 11.00
C ALA A 20 12.90 8.89 12.22
N VAL A 21 11.71 8.35 12.51
CA VAL A 21 11.42 7.58 13.73
C VAL A 21 11.42 6.07 13.47
N GLY A 22 11.45 5.62 12.22
CA GLY A 22 11.48 4.20 11.83
C GLY A 22 12.81 3.49 12.13
N SER A 23 13.40 3.68 13.31
CA SER A 23 14.72 3.17 13.70
C SER A 23 14.79 1.64 13.85
N SER A 24 13.65 0.95 13.89
CA SER A 24 13.56 -0.51 14.05
C SER A 24 13.45 -1.30 12.73
N PHE A 25 13.66 -0.66 11.56
CA PHE A 25 13.47 -1.29 10.24
C PHE A 25 14.77 -1.56 9.48
N SER A 26 14.74 -2.55 8.59
CA SER A 26 15.73 -2.65 7.51
C SER A 26 15.73 -1.34 6.73
N ASN A 27 16.91 -0.73 6.59
CA ASN A 27 17.08 0.60 6.00
C ASN A 27 16.37 0.71 4.64
N ARG A 28 16.38 -0.38 3.85
CA ARG A 28 15.79 -0.45 2.51
C ARG A 28 14.25 -0.40 2.49
N GLN A 29 13.57 -1.12 3.39
CA GLN A 29 12.09 -1.10 3.45
C GLN A 29 11.57 0.25 3.91
N ARG A 30 12.26 0.86 4.88
CA ARG A 30 11.97 2.22 5.34
C ARG A 30 12.12 3.23 4.21
N THR A 31 13.22 3.16 3.46
CA THR A 31 13.44 4.05 2.31
C THR A 31 12.32 3.92 1.29
N TYR A 32 11.95 2.70 0.87
CA TYR A 32 10.88 2.53 -0.12
C TYR A 32 9.52 3.02 0.37
N ALA A 33 9.11 2.68 1.59
CA ALA A 33 7.83 3.20 2.12
C ALA A 33 7.84 4.73 2.30
N SER A 34 8.96 5.33 2.71
CA SER A 34 9.09 6.79 2.80
C SER A 34 9.05 7.49 1.44
N LEU A 35 9.70 6.92 0.42
CA LEU A 35 9.64 7.39 -0.97
C LEU A 35 8.22 7.24 -1.54
N GLY A 36 7.53 6.16 -1.18
CA GLY A 36 6.12 5.93 -1.48
C GLY A 36 5.23 7.06 -0.96
N LEU A 37 5.38 7.40 0.33
CA LEU A 37 4.65 8.52 0.95
C LEU A 37 5.06 9.88 0.37
N LEU A 38 6.34 10.10 0.07
CA LEU A 38 6.81 11.35 -0.53
C LEU A 38 6.18 11.56 -1.92
N ALA A 39 6.17 10.51 -2.74
CA ALA A 39 5.50 10.54 -4.04
C ALA A 39 3.99 10.78 -3.89
N GLY A 40 3.36 10.20 -2.86
CA GLY A 40 1.97 10.48 -2.50
C GLY A 40 1.72 11.95 -2.14
N ALA A 41 2.58 12.55 -1.30
CA ALA A 41 2.47 13.97 -0.95
C ALA A 41 2.67 14.91 -2.17
N ILE A 42 3.55 14.54 -3.10
CA ILE A 42 3.71 15.26 -4.38
C ILE A 42 2.45 15.09 -5.23
N GLY A 43 1.88 13.87 -5.28
CA GLY A 43 0.61 13.60 -5.97
C GLY A 43 -0.55 14.45 -5.45
N ASP A 44 -0.68 14.56 -4.12
CA ASP A 44 -1.67 15.42 -3.47
C ASP A 44 -1.50 16.90 -3.80
N TYR A 45 -0.26 17.34 -4.02
CA TYR A 45 -0.01 18.70 -4.45
C TYR A 45 -0.43 18.88 -5.91
N MET A 46 -0.05 17.94 -6.78
CA MET A 46 -0.33 17.99 -8.22
C MET A 46 -1.83 17.90 -8.53
N ILE A 47 -2.59 17.07 -7.81
CA ILE A 47 -4.04 16.92 -8.02
C ILE A 47 -4.84 18.20 -7.78
N THR A 48 -4.28 19.15 -7.02
CA THR A 48 -4.92 20.45 -6.77
C THR A 48 -4.68 21.48 -7.88
N ARG A 49 -3.85 21.17 -8.89
CA ARG A 49 -3.65 22.07 -10.03
C ARG A 49 -4.85 22.01 -10.99
N PRO A 50 -5.26 23.15 -11.57
CA PRO A 50 -6.31 23.19 -12.59
C PRO A 50 -5.88 22.47 -13.87
N SER A 51 -6.87 22.14 -14.71
CA SER A 51 -6.82 21.41 -16.00
C SER A 51 -6.31 19.98 -15.96
N ASP A 52 -5.08 19.76 -15.51
CA ASP A 52 -4.35 18.48 -15.70
C ASP A 52 -3.89 17.84 -14.39
N GLY A 53 -4.24 18.45 -13.25
CA GLY A 53 -3.75 18.03 -11.93
C GLY A 53 -4.03 16.55 -11.63
N LEU A 54 -5.20 16.04 -12.03
CA LEU A 54 -5.58 14.64 -11.87
C LEU A 54 -4.55 13.69 -12.45
N PHE A 55 -4.14 13.92 -13.70
CA PHE A 55 -3.27 13.00 -14.44
C PHE A 55 -1.84 13.04 -13.89
N PHE A 56 -1.33 14.23 -13.57
CA PHE A 56 -0.03 14.36 -12.92
C PHE A 56 -0.02 13.78 -11.50
N GLY A 57 -1.12 13.94 -10.76
CA GLY A 57 -1.33 13.30 -9.47
C GLY A 57 -1.28 11.78 -9.58
N ALA A 58 -2.06 11.20 -10.50
CA ALA A 58 -2.08 9.76 -10.76
C ALA A 58 -0.70 9.21 -11.16
N ALA A 59 0.09 9.95 -11.95
CA ALA A 59 1.46 9.56 -12.27
C ALA A 59 2.36 9.52 -11.01
N CYS A 60 2.27 10.52 -10.13
CA CYS A 60 3.03 10.53 -8.87
C CYS A 60 2.58 9.41 -7.92
N PHE A 61 1.27 9.18 -7.79
CA PHE A 61 0.74 8.06 -7.00
C PHE A 61 1.20 6.71 -7.54
N SER A 62 1.23 6.54 -8.88
CA SER A 62 1.76 5.33 -9.53
C SER A 62 3.19 5.03 -9.08
N VAL A 63 4.07 6.04 -9.10
CA VAL A 63 5.44 5.92 -8.60
C VAL A 63 5.47 5.52 -7.13
N GLY A 64 4.60 6.11 -6.30
CA GLY A 64 4.49 5.77 -4.89
C GLY A 64 4.10 4.30 -4.64
N HIS A 65 3.14 3.80 -5.40
CA HIS A 65 2.70 2.40 -5.32
C HIS A 65 3.75 1.40 -5.82
N ILE A 66 4.58 1.77 -6.81
CA ILE A 66 5.75 0.96 -7.21
C ILE A 66 6.69 0.77 -6.02
N PHE A 67 7.00 1.85 -5.30
CA PHE A 67 7.83 1.76 -4.11
C PHE A 67 7.18 0.90 -3.02
N TYR A 68 5.87 1.01 -2.82
CA TYR A 68 5.18 0.12 -1.89
C TYR A 68 5.24 -1.35 -2.31
N LEU A 69 5.04 -1.67 -3.59
CA LEU A 69 5.14 -3.05 -4.09
C LEU A 69 6.50 -3.67 -3.76
N PHE A 70 7.60 -2.93 -3.95
CA PHE A 70 8.94 -3.42 -3.61
C PHE A 70 9.11 -3.81 -2.13
N THR A 71 8.27 -3.30 -1.22
CA THR A 71 8.34 -3.68 0.21
C THR A 71 7.78 -5.08 0.50
N PHE A 72 6.94 -5.64 -0.38
CA PHE A 72 6.25 -6.91 -0.08
C PHE A 72 6.10 -7.90 -1.23
N THR A 73 6.37 -7.53 -2.49
CA THR A 73 6.23 -8.46 -3.63
C THR A 73 7.08 -9.73 -3.48
N HIS A 74 8.30 -9.61 -2.95
CA HIS A 74 9.19 -10.76 -2.72
C HIS A 74 8.67 -11.74 -1.65
N ARG A 75 7.65 -11.36 -0.87
CA ARG A 75 7.06 -12.19 0.19
C ARG A 75 5.86 -12.97 -0.30
N ILE A 76 5.35 -12.70 -1.50
CA ILE A 76 4.17 -13.37 -2.02
C ILE A 76 4.55 -14.80 -2.39
N GLY A 77 3.83 -15.78 -1.85
CA GLY A 77 3.90 -17.17 -2.29
C GLY A 77 2.95 -17.38 -3.45
N ASP A 78 1.67 -17.60 -3.13
CA ASP A 78 0.63 -17.91 -4.11
C ASP A 78 -0.36 -16.76 -4.29
N LEU A 79 -0.76 -16.53 -5.55
CA LEU A 79 -1.78 -15.55 -5.89
C LEU A 79 -3.18 -16.07 -5.56
N CYS A 80 -4.00 -15.23 -4.96
CA CYS A 80 -5.41 -15.50 -4.71
C CYS A 80 -6.22 -15.27 -5.99
N LEU A 81 -6.37 -16.34 -6.79
CA LEU A 81 -7.15 -16.33 -8.03
C LEU A 81 -8.59 -15.78 -7.88
N PRO A 82 -9.38 -16.12 -6.83
CA PRO A 82 -10.72 -15.53 -6.71
C PRO A 82 -10.67 -14.02 -6.46
N LEU A 83 -9.70 -13.54 -5.67
CA LEU A 83 -9.50 -12.10 -5.46
C LEU A 83 -9.07 -11.41 -6.76
N LEU A 84 -8.15 -12.02 -7.51
CA LEU A 84 -7.71 -11.52 -8.83
C LEU A 84 -8.91 -11.38 -9.78
N PHE A 85 -9.76 -12.41 -9.86
CA PHE A 85 -10.94 -12.39 -10.74
C PHE A 85 -11.93 -11.30 -10.34
N ILE A 86 -12.22 -11.16 -9.04
CA ILE A 86 -13.10 -10.09 -8.52
C ILE A 86 -12.54 -8.71 -8.86
N VAL A 87 -11.24 -8.48 -8.62
CA VAL A 87 -10.60 -7.18 -8.90
C VAL A 87 -10.59 -6.89 -10.40
N ILE A 88 -10.31 -7.88 -11.26
CA ILE A 88 -10.39 -7.74 -12.72
C ILE A 88 -11.81 -7.37 -13.15
N LEU A 89 -12.83 -8.07 -12.63
CA LEU A 89 -14.22 -7.80 -12.98
C LEU A 89 -14.62 -6.37 -12.60
N ILE A 90 -14.30 -5.93 -11.38
CA ILE A 90 -14.57 -4.56 -10.92
C ILE A 90 -13.80 -3.55 -11.78
N SER A 91 -12.52 -3.81 -12.07
CA SER A 91 -11.69 -2.93 -12.90
C SER A 91 -12.25 -2.80 -14.31
N LEU A 92 -12.76 -3.88 -14.91
CA LEU A 92 -13.40 -3.86 -16.23
C LEU A 92 -14.70 -3.05 -16.24
N VAL A 93 -15.52 -3.16 -15.19
CA VAL A 93 -16.75 -2.37 -15.06
C VAL A 93 -16.42 -0.88 -14.99
N ILE A 94 -15.44 -0.49 -14.15
CA ILE A 94 -15.00 0.91 -14.03
C ILE A 94 -14.39 1.41 -15.35
N PHE A 95 -13.55 0.58 -15.99
CA PHE A 95 -12.94 0.89 -17.28
C PHE A 95 -14.00 1.15 -18.35
N TYR A 96 -14.98 0.26 -18.48
CA TYR A 96 -16.06 0.37 -19.46
C TYR A 96 -16.94 1.59 -19.21
N ALA A 97 -17.34 1.84 -17.95
CA ALA A 97 -18.28 2.90 -17.61
C ALA A 97 -17.67 4.31 -17.71
N ILE A 98 -16.37 4.47 -17.44
CA ILE A 98 -15.76 5.78 -17.22
C ILE A 98 -14.59 6.05 -18.16
N LEU A 99 -13.72 5.05 -18.33
CA LEU A 99 -12.45 5.24 -19.01
C LEU A 99 -12.57 5.14 -20.54
N ALA A 100 -13.57 4.40 -21.04
CA ALA A 100 -13.90 4.38 -22.46
C ALA A 100 -14.29 5.77 -23.00
N LEU A 101 -15.00 6.57 -22.19
CA LEU A 101 -15.35 7.95 -22.54
C LEU A 101 -14.11 8.84 -22.58
N LEU A 102 -13.21 8.67 -21.62
CA LEU A 102 -11.97 9.45 -21.51
C LEU A 102 -10.97 9.11 -22.63
N LEU A 103 -10.94 7.85 -23.08
CA LEU A 103 -10.02 7.35 -24.11
C LEU A 103 -10.25 8.02 -25.46
N ILE A 104 -11.51 8.32 -25.79
CA ILE A 104 -11.88 8.98 -27.05
C ILE A 104 -11.40 10.43 -27.08
N VAL A 105 -11.44 11.12 -25.94
CA VAL A 105 -11.15 12.56 -25.87
C VAL A 105 -9.66 12.84 -25.61
N HIS A 106 -9.03 12.11 -24.69
CA HIS A 106 -7.66 12.32 -24.27
C HIS A 106 -6.90 10.98 -24.11
N PRO A 107 -6.26 10.46 -25.18
CA PRO A 107 -5.66 9.12 -25.17
C PRO A 107 -4.47 9.01 -24.21
N ILE A 108 -3.63 10.04 -24.08
CA ILE A 108 -2.46 10.05 -23.19
C ILE A 108 -2.90 10.04 -21.72
N ALA A 109 -3.85 10.92 -21.37
CA ALA A 109 -4.40 10.99 -20.02
C ALA A 109 -5.04 9.66 -19.60
N SER A 110 -5.78 9.05 -20.53
CA SER A 110 -6.38 7.73 -20.33
C SER A 110 -5.33 6.64 -20.13
N ALA A 111 -4.24 6.64 -20.91
CA ALA A 111 -3.14 5.68 -20.71
C ALA A 111 -2.51 5.80 -19.31
N ILE A 112 -2.33 7.02 -18.80
CA ILE A 112 -1.83 7.25 -17.43
C ILE A 112 -2.81 6.67 -16.40
N MET A 113 -4.11 6.94 -16.55
CA MET A 113 -5.14 6.46 -15.63
C MET A 113 -5.32 4.93 -15.67
N ILE A 114 -5.19 4.31 -16.86
CA ILE A 114 -5.20 2.85 -17.03
C ILE A 114 -4.01 2.24 -16.29
N THR A 115 -2.82 2.78 -16.54
CA THR A 115 -1.57 2.30 -15.92
C THR A 115 -1.67 2.41 -14.40
N TYR A 116 -2.15 3.55 -13.91
CA TYR A 116 -2.38 3.78 -12.50
C TYR A 116 -3.36 2.77 -11.89
N SER A 117 -4.54 2.60 -12.51
CA SER A 117 -5.58 1.68 -12.04
C SER A 117 -5.07 0.24 -12.02
N PHE A 118 -4.36 -0.19 -13.06
CA PHE A 118 -3.74 -1.51 -13.12
C PHE A 118 -2.75 -1.75 -11.97
N LEU A 119 -1.92 -0.74 -11.69
CA LEU A 119 -0.91 -0.82 -10.65
C LEU A 119 -1.54 -0.87 -9.25
N LEU A 120 -2.57 -0.07 -9.01
CA LEU A 120 -3.33 -0.09 -7.76
C LEU A 120 -4.08 -1.41 -7.56
N SER A 121 -4.73 -1.94 -8.61
CA SER A 121 -5.32 -3.28 -8.61
C SER A 121 -4.28 -4.36 -8.28
N THR A 122 -3.07 -4.24 -8.82
CA THR A 122 -1.95 -5.14 -8.50
C THR A 122 -1.60 -5.06 -7.01
N CYS A 123 -1.52 -3.86 -6.42
CA CYS A 123 -1.31 -3.71 -4.97
C CYS A 123 -2.40 -4.40 -4.15
N VAL A 124 -3.69 -4.26 -4.52
CA VAL A 124 -4.81 -4.92 -3.83
C VAL A 124 -4.71 -6.43 -3.93
N VAL A 125 -4.50 -6.97 -5.13
CA VAL A 125 -4.40 -8.42 -5.35
C VAL A 125 -3.20 -8.99 -4.60
N PHE A 126 -2.03 -8.36 -4.70
CA PHE A 126 -0.80 -8.86 -4.09
C PHE A 126 -0.85 -8.79 -2.56
N SER A 127 -1.35 -7.68 -2.00
CA SER A 127 -1.48 -7.55 -0.54
C SER A 127 -2.56 -8.48 0.02
N GLY A 128 -3.68 -8.65 -0.68
CA GLY A 128 -4.73 -9.59 -0.32
C GLY A 128 -4.29 -11.04 -0.45
N SER A 129 -3.54 -11.39 -1.49
CA SER A 129 -2.95 -12.73 -1.66
C SER A 129 -1.99 -13.06 -0.51
N LEU A 130 -1.11 -12.11 -0.15
CA LEU A 130 -0.22 -12.27 1.00
C LEU A 130 -0.98 -12.38 2.33
N TYR A 131 -2.12 -11.70 2.48
CA TYR A 131 -2.97 -11.87 3.66
C TYR A 131 -3.67 -13.24 3.69
N ILE A 132 -4.20 -13.71 2.56
CA ILE A 132 -5.02 -14.94 2.51
C ILE A 132 -4.15 -16.19 2.55
N HIS A 133 -3.15 -16.26 1.68
CA HIS A 133 -2.29 -17.45 1.52
C HIS A 133 -0.99 -17.37 2.31
N GLY A 134 -0.55 -16.17 2.70
CA GLY A 134 0.77 -15.99 3.29
C GLY A 134 1.87 -16.00 2.23
N GLY A 135 3.09 -16.24 2.70
CA GLY A 135 4.30 -16.20 1.92
C GLY A 135 5.28 -17.30 2.32
N PRO A 136 6.42 -17.45 1.63
CA PRO A 136 7.45 -18.43 2.00
C PRO A 136 7.93 -18.30 3.45
N TYR A 137 7.87 -17.08 4.00
CA TYR A 137 8.30 -16.75 5.37
C TYR A 137 7.18 -16.13 6.22
N ASP A 138 5.99 -15.92 5.66
CA ASP A 138 4.87 -15.22 6.30
C ASP A 138 3.70 -16.18 6.48
N ARG A 139 3.12 -16.21 7.69
CA ARG A 139 1.92 -17.01 7.96
C ARG A 139 0.69 -16.36 7.30
N PRO A 140 -0.30 -17.15 6.86
CA PRO A 140 -1.58 -16.60 6.42
C PRO A 140 -2.27 -15.86 7.57
N ARG A 141 -3.11 -14.90 7.22
CA ARG A 141 -3.98 -14.09 8.09
C ARG A 141 -3.25 -13.28 9.17
N GLN A 142 -2.01 -12.88 8.92
CA GLN A 142 -1.32 -11.95 9.81
C GLN A 142 -1.98 -10.57 9.82
N PHE A 143 -2.13 -9.99 11.01
CA PHE A 143 -2.74 -8.67 11.21
C PHE A 143 -2.05 -7.57 10.39
N ASN A 144 -0.73 -7.64 10.23
CA ASN A 144 0.04 -6.64 9.49
C ASN A 144 -0.30 -6.67 8.00
N ASN A 145 -0.49 -7.88 7.45
CA ASN A 145 -0.90 -8.06 6.07
C ASN A 145 -2.38 -7.69 5.88
N LEU A 146 -3.23 -7.87 6.90
CA LEU A 146 -4.61 -7.37 6.90
C LEU A 146 -4.66 -5.85 6.81
N LEU A 147 -3.90 -5.14 7.66
CA LEU A 147 -3.84 -3.67 7.63
C LEU A 147 -3.35 -3.17 6.26
N ARG A 148 -2.31 -3.79 5.70
CA ARG A 148 -1.81 -3.44 4.37
C ARG A 148 -2.87 -3.66 3.28
N PHE A 149 -3.54 -4.81 3.31
CA PHE A 149 -4.60 -5.15 2.37
C PHE A 149 -5.79 -4.18 2.47
N LEU A 150 -6.27 -3.92 3.69
CA LEU A 150 -7.37 -2.98 3.93
C LEU A 150 -6.98 -1.56 3.51
N GLY A 151 -5.72 -1.17 3.72
CA GLY A 151 -5.17 0.08 3.26
C GLY A 151 -5.24 0.21 1.73
N PHE A 152 -4.71 -0.75 0.98
CA PHE A 152 -4.81 -0.71 -0.49
C PHE A 152 -6.24 -0.81 -1.01
N LEU A 153 -7.11 -1.57 -0.35
CA LEU A 153 -8.52 -1.67 -0.70
C LEU A 153 -9.22 -0.31 -0.53
N LEU A 154 -9.01 0.37 0.60
CA LEU A 154 -9.56 1.71 0.84
C LEU A 154 -8.98 2.74 -0.13
N PHE A 155 -7.71 2.63 -0.48
CA PHE A 155 -7.09 3.49 -1.49
C PHE A 155 -7.77 3.28 -2.86
N TYR A 156 -7.92 2.03 -3.29
CA TYR A 156 -8.60 1.67 -4.54
C TYR A 156 -10.03 2.21 -4.60
N LEU A 157 -10.79 2.09 -3.51
CA LEU A 157 -12.15 2.61 -3.42
C LEU A 157 -12.19 4.15 -3.43
N SER A 158 -11.26 4.81 -2.73
CA SER A 158 -11.14 6.27 -2.71
C SER A 158 -10.88 6.83 -4.11
N ASP A 159 -9.92 6.24 -4.82
CA ASP A 159 -9.52 6.69 -6.14
C ASP A 159 -10.55 6.36 -7.23
N SER A 160 -11.23 5.22 -7.11
CA SER A 160 -12.39 4.92 -7.96
C SER A 160 -13.49 5.97 -7.80
N ALA A 161 -13.78 6.38 -6.57
CA ALA A 161 -14.75 7.44 -6.30
C ALA A 161 -14.28 8.82 -6.80
N LEU A 162 -12.97 9.09 -6.74
CA LEU A 162 -12.36 10.32 -7.27
C LEU A 162 -12.52 10.42 -8.79
N ILE A 163 -12.28 9.32 -9.51
CA ILE A 163 -12.46 9.23 -10.96
C ILE A 163 -13.94 9.43 -11.34
N ILE A 164 -14.86 8.78 -10.63
CA ILE A 164 -16.32 8.94 -10.83
C ILE A 164 -16.73 10.41 -10.65
N HIS A 165 -16.26 11.04 -9.59
CA HIS A 165 -16.54 12.45 -9.32
C HIS A 165 -15.96 13.38 -10.40
N HIS A 166 -14.77 13.07 -10.92
CA HIS A 166 -14.13 13.87 -11.97
C HIS A 166 -14.89 13.81 -13.31
N VAL A 167 -15.53 12.69 -13.64
CA VAL A 167 -16.34 12.53 -14.86
C VAL A 167 -17.74 13.16 -14.73
N GLY A 168 -18.03 13.82 -13.60
CA GLY A 168 -19.20 14.70 -13.46
C GLY A 168 -20.41 14.05 -12.78
N ILE A 169 -20.25 12.85 -12.19
CA ILE A 169 -21.29 12.27 -11.33
C ILE A 169 -21.22 12.98 -9.97
N ALA A 170 -22.10 13.97 -9.79
CA ALA A 170 -22.15 14.79 -8.58
C ALA A 170 -22.67 13.97 -7.38
N VAL A 171 -21.75 13.54 -6.51
CA VAL A 171 -22.09 12.94 -5.22
C VAL A 171 -21.91 14.02 -4.14
N PRO A 172 -22.97 14.41 -3.41
CA PRO A 172 -22.84 15.37 -2.31
C PRO A 172 -21.90 14.78 -1.24
N VAL A 173 -20.94 15.58 -0.74
CA VAL A 173 -19.94 15.18 0.28
C VAL A 173 -18.80 14.26 -0.23
N ALA A 174 -18.74 13.97 -1.54
CA ALA A 174 -17.72 13.09 -2.11
C ALA A 174 -16.28 13.46 -1.74
N GLU A 175 -15.93 14.74 -1.85
CA GLU A 175 -14.56 15.21 -1.61
C GLU A 175 -14.06 14.88 -0.20
N LYS A 176 -14.91 15.06 0.82
CA LYS A 176 -14.52 14.76 2.21
C LYS A 176 -14.41 13.26 2.46
N LEU A 177 -15.31 12.47 1.87
CA LEU A 177 -15.29 11.02 2.00
C LEU A 177 -14.06 10.41 1.31
N ILE A 178 -13.77 10.83 0.08
CA ILE A 178 -12.59 10.44 -0.70
C ILE A 178 -11.31 10.76 0.11
N LEU A 179 -11.21 11.99 0.60
CA LEU A 179 -10.01 12.41 1.33
C LEU A 179 -9.85 11.66 2.67
N SER A 180 -10.95 11.36 3.36
CA SER A 180 -10.93 10.59 4.61
C SER A 180 -10.49 9.14 4.37
N THR A 181 -11.10 8.45 3.40
CA THR A 181 -10.73 7.07 3.07
C THR A 181 -9.29 6.97 2.57
N TYR A 182 -8.81 7.98 1.85
CA TYR A 182 -7.43 8.11 1.40
C TYR A 182 -6.43 8.21 2.57
N PHE A 183 -6.64 9.11 3.53
CA PHE A 183 -5.72 9.23 4.67
C PHE A 183 -5.71 7.98 5.54
N ILE A 184 -6.89 7.38 5.76
CA ILE A 184 -7.00 6.10 6.47
C ILE A 184 -6.23 5.02 5.70
N ALA A 185 -6.37 4.96 4.38
CA ALA A 185 -5.66 4.01 3.54
C ALA A 185 -4.14 4.13 3.70
N GLN A 186 -3.59 5.34 3.60
CA GLN A 186 -2.15 5.57 3.74
C GLN A 186 -1.63 5.20 5.13
N TYR A 187 -2.39 5.55 6.18
CA TYR A 187 -2.04 5.16 7.55
C TYR A 187 -2.02 3.63 7.72
N LEU A 188 -3.01 2.92 7.18
CA LEU A 188 -3.08 1.46 7.25
C LEU A 188 -1.96 0.77 6.46
N ILE A 189 -1.62 1.26 5.27
CA ILE A 189 -0.48 0.77 4.46
C ILE A 189 0.81 0.90 5.27
N LEU A 190 0.99 2.02 5.95
CA LEU A 190 2.16 2.29 6.78
C LEU A 190 2.24 1.34 7.99
N CYS A 191 1.14 1.23 8.75
CA CYS A 191 1.04 0.33 9.90
C CYS A 191 1.26 -1.13 9.50
N GLY A 192 0.66 -1.57 8.38
CA GLY A 192 0.89 -2.92 7.86
C GLY A 192 2.34 -3.17 7.44
N SER A 193 3.08 -2.12 7.08
CA SER A 193 4.51 -2.21 6.73
C SER A 193 5.42 -2.17 7.95
N SER A 194 5.04 -1.47 9.03
CA SER A 194 5.82 -1.38 10.26
C SER A 194 5.72 -2.61 11.16
N LEU A 195 4.52 -3.15 11.40
CA LEU A 195 4.37 -4.26 12.33
C LEU A 195 4.95 -5.58 11.81
N SER A 196 5.22 -5.69 10.50
CA SER A 196 5.74 -6.91 9.85
C SER A 196 7.11 -7.36 10.38
N LEU A 197 7.90 -6.47 11.00
CA LEU A 197 9.23 -6.81 11.51
C LEU A 197 9.22 -7.28 12.98
N SER A 198 8.29 -6.80 13.81
CA SER A 198 8.21 -7.15 15.24
C SER A 198 8.01 -8.66 15.44
N SER A 199 7.31 -9.29 14.49
CA SER A 199 7.04 -10.72 14.44
C SER A 199 8.26 -11.55 14.02
N SER A 200 9.20 -10.97 13.26
CA SER A 200 10.43 -11.63 12.81
C SER A 200 11.56 -11.53 13.82
N SER A 201 11.61 -10.45 14.62
CA SER A 201 12.58 -10.32 15.71
C SER A 201 12.26 -11.21 16.91
N SER A 202 10.98 -11.54 17.13
CA SER A 202 10.55 -12.44 18.22
C SER A 202 10.73 -13.94 17.89
N SER A 203 10.85 -14.31 16.61
CA SER A 203 11.18 -15.67 16.20
C SER A 203 12.68 -15.98 16.23
N LEU A 204 13.57 -14.98 16.08
CA LEU A 204 15.01 -15.19 16.28
C LEU A 204 15.41 -15.25 17.77
N SER A 205 14.68 -14.58 18.67
CA SER A 205 14.94 -14.68 20.12
C SER A 205 14.52 -16.02 20.73
N SER A 206 13.70 -16.82 20.04
CA SER A 206 13.29 -18.15 20.52
C SER A 206 14.14 -19.30 19.98
N SER A 207 15.04 -19.06 19.01
CA SER A 207 15.97 -20.09 18.50
C SER A 207 17.37 -20.07 19.14
N SER A 208 17.69 -19.05 19.96
CA SER A 208 18.99 -18.98 20.65
C SER A 208 19.02 -19.62 22.05
N SER A 209 17.89 -20.13 22.54
CA SER A 209 17.82 -20.74 23.88
C SER A 209 17.95 -22.27 23.89
N SER A 210 17.97 -22.92 22.72
CA SER A 210 17.98 -24.40 22.64
C SER A 210 19.38 -25.00 22.40
N CYS A 211 20.40 -24.20 22.09
CA CYS A 211 21.77 -24.70 21.89
C CYS A 211 22.61 -24.73 23.18
N CYS A 212 22.21 -23.99 24.24
CA CYS A 212 22.97 -23.91 25.49
C CYS A 212 22.56 -24.97 26.55
N TYR A 213 21.46 -25.70 26.33
CA TYR A 213 21.01 -26.75 27.27
C TYR A 213 21.59 -28.15 26.98
N CYS A 214 22.11 -28.39 25.77
CA CYS A 214 22.63 -29.71 25.40
C CYS A 214 24.07 -29.96 25.91
N SER A 215 24.82 -28.92 26.29
CA SER A 215 26.21 -29.06 26.77
C SER A 215 26.32 -29.35 28.27
N TYR A 216 25.31 -28.98 29.08
CA TYR A 216 25.35 -29.20 30.54
C TYR A 216 24.95 -30.62 30.99
N GLN A 217 24.22 -31.37 30.15
CA GLN A 217 23.77 -32.73 30.49
C GLN A 217 24.83 -33.82 30.20
N VAL A 218 25.82 -33.54 29.34
CA VAL A 218 26.90 -34.51 29.04
C VAL A 218 27.99 -34.50 30.13
N GLN A 219 28.17 -33.38 30.86
CA GLN A 219 29.22 -33.29 31.88
C GLN A 219 28.83 -33.88 33.26
N GLN A 220 27.55 -34.11 33.54
CA GLN A 220 27.12 -34.73 34.81
C GLN A 220 27.04 -36.27 34.77
N LYS A 221 27.08 -36.90 33.59
CA LYS A 221 27.06 -38.37 33.47
C LYS A 221 28.44 -39.04 33.52
N SER A 222 29.52 -38.27 33.66
CA SER A 222 30.90 -38.77 33.81
C SER A 222 31.46 -38.61 35.22
N ARG A 223 30.63 -38.27 36.21
CA ARG A 223 31.00 -38.24 37.64
C ARG A 223 29.88 -38.81 38.51
N LYS A 224 29.53 -40.08 38.28
CA LYS A 224 29.00 -41.01 39.31
C LYS A 224 29.42 -42.41 38.93
#